data_AF-A0A412DB23-F1
#
_entry.id   AF-A0A412DB23-F1
#
_cell.length_a   1.000
_cell.length_b   1.000
_cell.length_c   1.000
_cell.angle_alpha   90.00
_cell.angle_beta   90.00
_cell.angle_gamma   90.00
#
_symmetry.space_group_name_H-M   'P 1'
#
loop_
_entity.id
_entity.type
_entity.pdbx_description
1 polymer ?
#
loop_
_entity_poly.entity_id
_entity_poly.type
_entity_poly.pdbx_seq_one_letter_code
_entity_poly.pdbx_strand_id
1 'polypeptide(L)' 'LDTFSNHSTTIINYFEERLTNASAESFNAKIKAFRSQLRGVADLKFFMFRLARLYA' A
#
# COMPACT_ATOMS: atom_id res chain seq x y z
N LEU A 1 5.01 13.01 20.06
CA LEU A 1 3.99 14.08 19.90
C LEU A 1 4.21 14.85 18.61
N ASP A 2 5.46 15.11 18.22
CA ASP A 2 5.81 15.85 17.00
C ASP A 2 5.25 15.25 15.70
N THR A 3 5.30 13.93 15.53
CA THR A 3 4.76 13.26 14.32
C THR A 3 3.26 13.48 14.15
N PHE A 4 2.51 13.51 15.26
CA PHE A 4 1.06 13.76 15.21
C PHE A 4 0.77 15.22 14.88
N SER A 5 1.53 16.14 15.47
CA SER A 5 1.41 17.58 15.17
C SER A 5 1.74 17.89 13.72
N ASN A 6 2.82 17.31 13.18
CA ASN A 6 3.31 17.55 11.82
C ASN A 6 2.39 17.03 10.72
N HIS A 7 1.55 16.02 11.00
CA HIS A 7 0.63 15.42 10.04
C HIS A 7 -0.85 15.70 10.36
N SER A 8 -1.12 16.53 11.37
CA SER A 8 -2.47 16.86 11.86
C SER A 8 -3.40 17.35 10.75
N THR A 9 -2.93 18.24 9.86
CA THR A 9 -3.69 18.74 8.71
C THR A 9 -4.11 17.62 7.75
N THR A 10 -3.20 16.70 7.43
CA THR A 10 -3.51 15.55 6.55
C THR A 10 -4.49 14.59 7.20
N ILE A 11 -4.37 14.39 8.52
CA ILE A 11 -5.29 13.55 9.31
C ILE A 11 -6.70 14.15 9.31
N ILE A 12 -6.84 15.46 9.52
CA ILE A 12 -8.15 16.14 9.51
C ILE A 12 -8.79 16.05 8.11
N ASN A 13 -8.02 16.33 7.05
CA ASN A 13 -8.50 16.26 5.67
C ASN A 13 -8.99 14.85 5.28
N TYR A 14 -8.39 13.79 5.82
CA TYR A 14 -8.85 12.40 5.62
C TYR A 14 -10.31 12.19 6.05
N PHE A 15 -10.72 12.82 7.16
CA PHE A 15 -12.08 12.70 7.70
C PHE A 15 -13.09 13.63 7.01
N GLU A 16 -12.67 14.85 6.61
CA GLU A 16 -13.55 15.81 5.94
C GLU A 16 -13.80 15.45 4.47
N GLU A 17 -12.75 15.19 3.70
CA GLU A 17 -12.87 14.90 2.26
C GLU A 17 -13.15 13.41 1.98
N ARG A 18 -13.21 12.58 3.05
CA ARG A 18 -13.32 11.11 2.97
C ARG A 18 -12.29 10.49 2.02
N LEU A 19 -11.11 11.10 1.90
CA LEU A 19 -10.00 10.60 1.10
C LEU A 19 -9.46 9.30 1.70
N THR A 20 -10.19 8.21 1.48
CA THR A 20 -9.88 6.90 2.03
C THR A 20 -8.73 6.27 1.24
N ASN A 21 -7.59 6.11 1.92
CA ASN A 21 -6.43 5.39 1.42
C ASN A 21 -6.55 3.87 1.59
N ALA A 22 -7.69 3.37 2.10
CA ALA A 22 -7.89 1.96 2.41
C ALA A 22 -7.71 1.04 1.20
N SER A 23 -8.08 1.50 -0.01
CA SER A 23 -7.85 0.74 -1.25
C SER A 23 -6.36 0.52 -1.51
N ALA A 24 -5.55 1.59 -1.43
CA ALA A 24 -4.10 1.52 -1.58
C ALA A 24 -3.42 0.75 -0.44
N GLU A 25 -3.89 0.88 0.79
CA GLU A 25 -3.39 0.10 1.95
C GLU A 25 -3.69 -1.39 1.79
N SER A 26 -4.90 -1.75 1.35
CA SER A 26 -5.28 -3.13 1.06
C SER A 26 -4.45 -3.71 -0.08
N PHE A 27 -4.13 -2.91 -1.09
CA PHE A 27 -3.26 -3.31 -2.20
C PHE A 27 -1.83 -3.54 -1.72
N ASN A 28 -1.27 -2.62 -0.92
CA ASN A 28 0.04 -2.79 -0.30
C ASN A 28 0.12 -4.03 0.61
N ALA A 29 -0.95 -4.36 1.32
CA ALA A 29 -1.03 -5.59 2.11
C ALA A 29 -1.00 -6.84 1.24
N LYS A 30 -1.75 -6.87 0.12
CA LYS A 30 -1.72 -7.96 -0.86
C LYS A 30 -0.32 -8.14 -1.47
N ILE A 31 0.36 -7.06 -1.85
CA ILE A 31 1.74 -7.11 -2.36
C ILE A 31 2.69 -7.69 -1.31
N LYS A 32 2.59 -7.25 -0.04
CA LYS A 32 3.43 -7.76 1.06
C LYS A 32 3.23 -9.26 1.28
N ALA A 33 1.98 -9.73 1.28
CA ALA A 33 1.65 -11.15 1.42
C ALA A 33 2.20 -11.98 0.24
N PHE A 34 2.01 -11.50 -0.99
CA PHE A 34 2.56 -12.16 -2.17
C PHE A 34 4.09 -12.26 -2.13
N ARG A 35 4.76 -11.19 -1.69
CA ARG A 35 6.22 -11.19 -1.51
C ARG A 35 6.69 -12.17 -0.44
N SER A 36 5.96 -12.36 0.66
CA SER A 36 6.35 -13.28 1.72
C SER A 36 6.27 -14.74 1.27
N GLN A 37 5.26 -15.08 0.45
CA GLN A 37 5.11 -16.41 -0.15
C GLN A 37 6.28 -16.77 -1.08
N LEU A 38 6.83 -15.79 -1.79
CA LEU A 38 7.93 -15.97 -2.74
C LEU A 38 9.33 -15.89 -2.10
N ARG A 39 9.43 -15.78 -0.76
CA ARG A 39 10.69 -15.57 -0.02
C ARG A 39 11.53 -14.40 -0.56
N GLY A 40 10.86 -13.38 -1.09
CA GLY A 40 11.51 -12.21 -1.70
C GLY A 40 11.19 -12.04 -3.18
N VAL A 41 11.95 -11.16 -3.83
CA VAL A 41 11.83 -10.85 -5.27
C VAL A 41 13.20 -10.98 -5.90
N ALA A 42 13.41 -12.05 -6.67
CA ALA A 42 14.67 -12.26 -7.41
C ALA A 42 14.66 -11.55 -8.77
N ASP A 43 13.49 -11.50 -9.44
CA ASP A 43 13.30 -10.84 -10.72
C ASP A 43 12.11 -9.87 -10.64
N LEU A 44 12.40 -8.58 -10.75
CA LEU A 44 11.41 -7.51 -10.67
C LEU A 44 10.43 -7.53 -11.86
N LYS A 45 10.90 -7.83 -13.07
CA LYS A 45 10.03 -7.85 -14.26
C LYS A 45 9.03 -9.00 -14.16
N PHE A 46 9.51 -10.18 -13.76
CA PHE A 46 8.65 -11.34 -13.55
C PHE A 46 7.66 -11.14 -12.39
N PHE A 47 8.11 -10.50 -11.31
CA PHE A 47 7.25 -10.14 -10.19
C PHE A 47 6.13 -9.19 -10.60
N MET A 48 6.44 -8.12 -11.33
CA MET A 48 5.44 -7.16 -11.83
C MET A 48 4.47 -7.80 -12.82
N PHE A 49 4.95 -8.69 -13.70
CA PHE A 49 4.09 -9.47 -14.59
C PHE A 49 3.08 -10.33 -13.81
N ARG A 50 3.53 -11.04 -12.76
CA ARG A 50 2.61 -11.81 -11.91
C ARG A 50 1.66 -10.92 -11.12
N LEU A 51 2.15 -9.79 -10.61
CA LEU A 51 1.33 -8.86 -9.83
C LEU A 51 0.18 -8.31 -10.68
N ALA A 52 0.49 -7.89 -11.91
CA ALA A 52 -0.50 -7.47 -12.88
C ALA A 52 -1.47 -8.62 -13.21
N ARG A 53 -0.99 -9.85 -13.46
CA ARG A 53 -1.90 -10.96 -13.76
C ARG A 53 -2.81 -11.40 -12.61
N LEU A 54 -2.40 -11.23 -11.36
CA LEU A 54 -3.16 -11.69 -10.18
C LEU A 54 -4.15 -10.65 -9.65
N TYR A 55 -3.86 -9.37 -9.87
CA TYR A 55 -4.57 -8.25 -9.28
C TYR A 55 -5.05 -7.19 -10.30
N ALA A 56 -4.89 -7.43 -11.61
CA ALA A 56 -5.57 -6.66 -12.67
C ALA A 56 -7.00 -7.16 -12.92
#